data_AF-A0AAW8K980-F1
#
_entry.id   AF-A0AAW8K980-F1
#
_cell.length_a   1.000
_cell.length_b   1.000
_cell.length_c   1.000
_cell.angle_alpha   90.00
_cell.angle_beta   90.00
_cell.angle_gamma   90.00
#
_symmetry.space_group_name_H-M   'P 1'
#
loop_
_entity.id
_entity.type
_entity.pdbx_description
1 polymer ?
#
loop_
_entity_poly.entity_id
_entity_poly.type
_entity_poly.pdbx_seq_one_letter_code
_entity_poly.pdbx_strand_id
1 'polypeptide(L)' 'MKSLFTLLFFFLTLPALQAQTADTLRHEVLFETTLGKIRVQLYNETPKHRDNFLRLVREGFYDG' A
#
# COMPACT_ATOMS: atom_id res chain seq x y z
N MET A 1 36.93 22.12 7.69
CA MET A 1 36.43 21.16 8.70
C MET A 1 35.04 21.53 9.23
N LYS A 2 34.71 22.82 9.40
CA LYS A 2 33.38 23.31 9.84
C LYS A 2 32.26 22.92 8.86
N SER A 3 32.48 23.20 7.57
CA SER A 3 31.55 22.92 6.46
C SER A 3 31.32 21.43 6.19
N LEU A 4 32.31 20.58 6.50
CA LEU A 4 32.19 19.13 6.38
C LEU A 4 31.25 18.57 7.45
N PHE A 5 31.30 19.13 8.67
CA PHE A 5 30.40 18.76 9.77
C PHE A 5 28.95 19.23 9.50
N THR A 6 28.79 20.39 8.85
CA THR A 6 27.46 20.91 8.47
C THR A 6 26.80 20.05 7.38
N LEU A 7 27.57 19.53 6.42
CA LEU A 7 27.05 18.66 5.35
C LEU A 7 26.62 17.28 5.88
N LEU A 8 27.35 16.74 6.87
CA LEU A 8 27.03 15.48 7.53
C LEU A 8 25.72 15.55 8.34
N PHE A 9 25.44 16.70 8.96
CA PHE A 9 24.22 16.92 9.73
C PHE A 9 22.98 17.03 8.82
N PHE A 10 23.12 17.60 7.62
CA PHE A 10 22.04 17.71 6.65
C PHE A 10 21.61 16.33 6.11
N PHE A 11 22.55 15.41 5.89
CA PHE A 11 22.25 14.03 5.49
C PHE A 11 21.54 13.22 6.57
N LEU A 12 21.76 13.54 7.85
CA LEU A 12 21.13 12.84 8.98
C LEU A 12 19.65 13.23 9.15
N THR A 13 19.24 14.44 8.73
CA THR A 13 17.87 14.94 8.90
C THR A 13 16.94 14.70 7.70
N LEU A 14 17.47 14.36 6.52
CA LEU A 14 16.66 14.09 5.32
C LEU A 14 15.70 12.87 5.41
N PRO A 15 16.03 11.72 6.04
CA PRO A 15 15.13 10.57 6.04
C PRO A 15 13.86 10.77 6.90
N ALA A 16 13.81 11.79 7.75
CA ALA A 16 12.62 12.12 8.54
C ALA A 16 11.47 12.70 7.68
N LEU A 17 11.77 13.22 6.48
CA LEU A 17 10.76 13.84 5.60
C LEU A 17 9.90 12.81 4.84
N GLN A 18 10.29 11.53 4.83
CA GLN A 18 9.61 10.48 4.06
C GLN A 18 8.55 9.72 4.86
N ALA A 19 8.27 10.10 6.12
CA ALA A 19 7.47 9.27 7.03
C ALA A 19 5.95 9.26 6.78
N GLN A 20 5.39 10.03 5.84
CA GLN A 20 3.92 10.16 5.72
C GLN A 20 3.44 10.31 4.27
N THR A 21 3.38 9.21 3.53
CA THR A 21 2.41 9.07 2.44
C THR A 21 1.34 8.09 2.89
N ALA A 22 0.24 8.60 3.43
CA ALA A 22 -0.96 7.81 3.61
C ALA A 22 -1.51 7.46 2.22
N ASP A 23 -1.64 6.17 1.93
CA ASP A 23 -2.28 5.70 0.71
C ASP A 23 -3.78 6.04 0.77
N THR A 24 -4.22 7.00 -0.04
CA THR A 24 -5.62 7.43 -0.11
C THR A 24 -6.43 6.63 -1.12
N LEU A 25 -5.77 5.82 -1.98
CA LEU A 25 -6.45 5.09 -3.03
C LEU A 25 -7.04 3.80 -2.46
N ARG A 26 -8.37 3.67 -2.52
CA ARG A 26 -9.05 2.44 -2.12
C ARG A 26 -9.10 1.49 -3.30
N HIS A 27 -8.77 0.22 -3.03
CA HIS A 27 -8.80 -0.83 -4.05
C HIS A 27 -10.16 -1.52 -4.03
N GLU A 28 -10.63 -1.95 -5.19
CA GLU A 28 -11.89 -2.68 -5.32
C GLU A 28 -11.72 -3.98 -6.10
N VAL A 29 -12.52 -4.98 -5.73
CA VAL A 29 -12.61 -6.27 -6.44
C VAL A 29 -14.07 -6.56 -6.76
N LEU A 30 -14.33 -6.97 -8.00
CA LEU A 30 -15.63 -7.44 -8.47
C LEU A 30 -15.61 -8.97 -8.47
N PHE A 31 -16.51 -9.58 -7.71
CA PHE A 31 -16.78 -11.00 -7.76
C PHE A 31 -18.01 -11.26 -8.63
N GLU A 32 -17.89 -12.18 -9.57
CA GLU A 32 -19.02 -12.71 -10.31
C GLU A 32 -19.38 -14.07 -9.70
N THR A 33 -20.56 -14.16 -9.10
CA THR A 33 -21.05 -15.37 -8.45
C THR A 33 -22.29 -15.87 -9.16
N THR A 34 -22.73 -17.09 -8.86
CA THR A 34 -23.98 -17.67 -9.39
C THR A 34 -25.23 -16.88 -8.98
N LEU A 35 -25.15 -16.11 -7.90
CA LEU A 35 -26.24 -15.27 -7.40
C LEU A 35 -26.13 -13.80 -7.84
N GLY A 36 -25.10 -13.46 -8.64
CA GLY A 36 -24.89 -12.12 -9.17
C GLY A 36 -23.53 -11.53 -8.81
N LYS A 37 -23.40 -10.23 -9.06
CA LYS A 37 -22.14 -9.50 -8.93
C LYS A 37 -22.01 -8.82 -7.56
N ILE A 38 -20.86 -8.98 -6.92
CA ILE A 38 -20.53 -8.36 -5.63
C ILE A 38 -19.30 -7.48 -5.80
N ARG A 39 -19.38 -6.23 -5.35
CA ARG A 39 -18.24 -5.29 -5.34
C ARG A 39 -17.75 -5.11 -3.91
N VAL A 40 -16.47 -5.36 -3.68
CA VAL A 40 -15.83 -5.26 -2.36
C VAL A 40 -14.74 -4.19 -2.42
N GLN A 41 -14.80 -3.22 -1.50
CA GLN A 41 -13.77 -2.22 -1.31
C GLN A 41 -12.82 -2.64 -0.18
N LEU A 42 -11.52 -2.47 -0.41
CA LEU A 42 -10.47 -2.82 0.55
C LEU A 42 -9.96 -1.58 1.28
N TYR A 43 -9.89 -1.70 2.60
CA TYR A 43 -9.32 -0.70 3.50
C TYR A 43 -7.78 -0.68 3.40
N ASN A 44 -7.18 0.49 3.56
CA ASN A 44 -5.72 0.74 3.50
C ASN A 44 -5.09 0.68 4.89
N GLU A 45 -5.91 0.62 5.93
CA GLU A 45 -5.56 0.49 7.33
C GLU A 45 -4.87 -0.86 7.62
N THR A 46 -5.05 -1.85 6.72
CA THR A 46 -4.43 -3.18 6.79
C THR A 46 -3.64 -3.51 5.50
N PRO A 47 -2.55 -2.77 5.18
CA PRO A 47 -1.91 -2.82 3.87
C PRO A 47 -1.40 -4.23 3.52
N LYS A 48 -0.80 -4.95 4.47
CA LYS A 48 -0.33 -6.33 4.25
C LYS A 48 -1.46 -7.31 3.90
N HIS A 49 -2.63 -7.16 4.52
CA HIS A 49 -3.77 -8.04 4.24
C HIS A 49 -4.39 -7.71 2.87
N ARG A 50 -4.62 -6.42 2.59
CA ARG A 50 -5.07 -5.92 1.29
C ARG A 50 -4.18 -6.43 0.16
N ASP A 51 -2.88 -6.26 0.29
CA ASP A 51 -1.93 -6.60 -0.77
C ASP A 51 -1.88 -8.11 -1.01
N ASN A 52 -1.93 -8.92 0.05
CA ASN A 52 -2.00 -10.38 -0.08
C ASN A 52 -3.33 -10.83 -0.71
N PHE A 53 -4.46 -10.23 -0.31
CA PHE A 53 -5.76 -10.53 -0.91
C PHE A 53 -5.78 -10.20 -2.41
N LEU A 54 -5.29 -9.02 -2.81
CA LEU A 54 -5.18 -8.62 -4.22
C LEU A 54 -4.25 -9.55 -5.00
N ARG A 55 -3.16 -10.04 -4.39
CA ARG A 55 -2.27 -11.03 -5.01
C ARG A 55 -3.04 -12.32 -5.31
N LEU A 56 -3.76 -12.88 -4.34
CA LEU A 56 -4.54 -14.11 -4.52
C LEU A 56 -5.64 -13.96 -5.59
N VAL A 57 -6.32 -12.81 -5.63
CA VAL A 57 -7.30 -12.50 -6.68
C VAL A 57 -6.65 -12.51 -8.06
N ARG A 58 -5.46 -11.89 -8.22
CA ARG A 58 -4.74 -11.90 -9.52
C ARG A 58 -4.23 -13.28 -9.92
N GLU A 59 -3.97 -14.15 -8.95
CA GLU A 59 -3.57 -15.54 -9.18
C GLU A 59 -4.77 -16.45 -9.54
N GLY A 60 -6.00 -15.93 -9.57
CA GLY A 60 -7.21 -16.72 -9.84
C GLY A 60 -7.58 -17.68 -8.71
N PHE A 61 -7.06 -17.45 -7.49
CA PHE A 61 -7.28 -18.36 -6.36
C PHE A 61 -8.76 -18.55 -5.99
N TYR A 62 -9.60 -17.55 -6.26
CA TYR A 62 -11.02 -17.55 -5.92
C TYR A 62 -11.93 -17.92 -7.11
N ASP A 63 -11.36 -18.31 -8.24
CA ASP A 63 -12.12 -18.70 -9.43
C ASP A 63 -12.54 -20.16 -9.28
N GLY A 64 -13.80 -20.40 -8.86
CA GLY A 64 -14.35 -21.74 -8.58
C GLY A 64 -15.86 -21.85 -8.72
#